data_AF-A0A540MYZ8-F1
#
_entry.id   AF-A0A540MYZ8-F1
#
_cell.length_a   1.000
_cell.length_b   1.000
_cell.length_c   1.000
_cell.angle_alpha   90.00
_cell.angle_beta   90.00
_cell.angle_gamma   90.00
#
_symmetry.space_group_name_H-M   'P 1'
#
loop_
_entity.id
_entity.type
_entity.pdbx_description
1 polymer ?
#
loop_
_entity_poly.entity_id
_entity_poly.type
_entity_poly.pdbx_seq_one_letter_code
_entity_poly.pdbx_strand_id
1 'polypeptide(L)'
;MDREVLDLRYISWLNAVKISISILFNGKRILCDHVFLSSASIRESCFKDISREAATLLFGFLQVLVAVKSKNNSLDIFRLLDMYTAISVNWPEFESIFGFKSTAAVLSQALNLLLKLSELVIYVFFDFESMV
;
A
#
# COMPACT_ATOMS: atom_id res chain seq x y z
N MET A 1 -4.08 21.08 1.51
CA MET A 1 -5.07 20.33 0.71
C MET A 1 -6.42 20.58 1.35
N ASP A 2 -7.44 20.86 0.55
CA ASP A 2 -8.80 21.02 1.05
C ASP A 2 -9.32 19.69 1.64
N ARG A 3 -10.11 19.76 2.72
CA ARG A 3 -10.58 18.59 3.49
C ARG A 3 -11.45 17.69 2.60
N GLU A 4 -12.34 18.25 1.80
CA GLU A 4 -13.22 17.50 0.90
C GLU A 4 -12.42 16.72 -0.15
N VAL A 5 -11.38 17.33 -0.70
CA VAL A 5 -10.51 16.68 -1.69
C VAL A 5 -9.70 15.55 -1.04
N LEU A 6 -9.26 15.72 0.21
CA LEU A 6 -8.59 14.65 0.96
C LEU A 6 -9.52 13.46 1.16
N ASP A 7 -10.80 13.70 1.48
CA ASP A 7 -11.80 12.66 1.73
C ASP A 7 -12.09 11.84 0.48
N LEU A 8 -12.28 12.52 -0.66
CA LEU A 8 -12.44 11.87 -1.96
C LEU A 8 -11.20 11.03 -2.32
N ARG A 9 -9.99 11.55 -2.09
CA ARG A 9 -8.76 10.80 -2.37
C ARG A 9 -8.58 9.61 -1.44
N TYR A 10 -8.95 9.73 -0.17
CA TYR A 10 -8.91 8.62 0.79
C TYR A 10 -9.85 7.47 0.33
N ILE A 11 -11.11 7.78 -0.01
CA ILE A 11 -12.06 6.76 -0.50
C ILE A 11 -11.56 6.15 -1.82
N SER A 12 -11.08 6.99 -2.74
CA SER A 12 -10.52 6.53 -4.01
C SER A 12 -9.32 5.61 -3.80
N TRP A 13 -8.46 5.90 -2.82
CA TRP A 13 -7.29 5.09 -2.52
C TRP A 13 -7.67 3.72 -1.93
N LEU A 14 -8.64 3.67 -1.01
CA LEU A 14 -9.12 2.38 -0.46
C LEU A 14 -9.62 1.44 -1.56
N ASN A 15 -10.41 1.98 -2.49
CA ASN A 15 -10.89 1.22 -3.65
C ASN A 15 -9.74 0.82 -4.58
N ALA A 16 -8.79 1.73 -4.82
CA ALA A 16 -7.64 1.48 -5.68
C ALA A 16 -6.73 0.37 -5.12
N VAL A 17 -6.50 0.31 -3.80
CA VAL A 17 -5.67 -0.76 -3.19
C VAL A 17 -6.28 -2.13 -3.45
N LYS A 18 -7.58 -2.28 -3.17
CA LYS A 18 -8.28 -3.55 -3.37
C LYS A 18 -8.23 -4.01 -4.83
N ILE A 19 -8.54 -3.12 -5.77
CA ILE A 19 -8.51 -3.42 -7.21
C ILE A 19 -7.08 -3.73 -7.67
N SER A 20 -6.11 -2.96 -7.19
CA SER A 20 -4.71 -3.11 -7.62
C SER A 20 -4.14 -4.46 -7.20
N ILE A 21 -4.38 -4.89 -5.96
CA ILE A 21 -3.84 -6.14 -5.44
C ILE A 21 -4.57 -7.32 -6.10
N SER A 22 -5.89 -7.41 -5.95
CA SER A 22 -6.63 -8.62 -6.32
C SER A 22 -6.84 -8.80 -7.83
N ILE A 23 -6.77 -7.71 -8.62
CA ILE A 23 -7.01 -7.76 -10.07
C ILE A 23 -5.73 -7.42 -10.84
N LEU A 24 -5.19 -6.21 -10.68
CA LEU A 24 -4.13 -5.73 -11.57
C LEU A 24 -2.81 -6.46 -11.37
N PHE A 25 -2.29 -6.50 -10.15
CA PHE A 25 -1.01 -7.14 -9.88
C PHE A 25 -1.12 -8.65 -9.97
N ASN A 26 -2.20 -9.24 -9.48
CA ASN A 26 -2.46 -10.68 -9.60
C ASN A 26 -2.56 -11.11 -11.09
N GLY A 27 -3.34 -10.38 -11.89
CA GLY A 27 -3.46 -10.65 -13.34
C GLY A 27 -2.13 -10.53 -14.07
N LYS A 28 -1.33 -9.49 -13.76
CA LYS A 28 0.04 -9.34 -14.29
C LYS A 28 0.94 -10.50 -13.88
N ARG A 29 0.84 -10.95 -12.63
CA ARG A 29 1.62 -12.08 -12.10
C ARG A 29 1.32 -13.37 -12.84
N ILE A 30 0.03 -13.69 -13.00
CA ILE A 30 -0.46 -14.87 -13.73
C ILE A 30 -0.04 -14.82 -15.20
N LEU A 31 -0.16 -13.66 -15.85
CA LEU A 31 0.23 -13.49 -17.25
C LEU A 31 1.74 -13.70 -17.44
N CYS A 32 2.56 -13.11 -16.58
CA CYS A 32 4.02 -13.32 -16.60
C CYS A 32 4.38 -14.78 -16.32
N ASP A 33 3.68 -15.44 -15.39
CA ASP A 33 3.83 -16.88 -15.15
C ASP A 33 3.57 -17.67 -16.42
N HIS A 34 2.47 -17.42 -17.09
CA HIS A 34 2.02 -18.20 -18.23
C HIS A 34 2.87 -17.97 -19.50
N VAL A 35 3.18 -16.70 -19.82
CA VAL A 35 3.90 -16.35 -21.05
C VAL A 35 5.37 -16.71 -20.95
N PHE A 36 5.98 -16.58 -19.78
CA PHE A 36 7.42 -16.79 -19.57
C PHE A 36 7.72 -18.05 -18.74
N LEU A 37 6.87 -19.09 -18.83
CA LEU A 37 7.02 -20.37 -18.11
C LEU A 37 8.43 -20.95 -18.22
N SER A 38 9.04 -20.86 -19.41
CA SER A 38 10.35 -21.45 -19.70
C SER A 38 11.55 -20.65 -19.16
N SER A 39 11.35 -19.43 -18.64
CA SER A 39 12.44 -18.59 -18.13
C SER A 39 12.03 -17.78 -16.91
N ALA A 40 12.45 -18.26 -15.74
CA ALA A 40 12.20 -17.57 -14.47
C ALA A 40 12.80 -16.15 -14.45
N SER A 41 13.98 -15.94 -15.03
CA SER A 41 14.62 -14.62 -15.05
C SER A 41 13.83 -13.60 -15.86
N ILE A 42 13.34 -13.96 -17.04
CA ILE A 42 12.54 -13.07 -17.89
C ILE A 42 11.19 -12.79 -17.22
N ARG A 43 10.56 -13.83 -16.66
CA ARG A 43 9.31 -13.71 -15.90
C ARG A 43 9.43 -12.70 -14.77
N GLU A 44 10.47 -12.84 -13.94
CA GLU A 44 10.71 -11.96 -12.80
C GLU A 44 11.00 -10.52 -13.23
N SER A 45 11.84 -10.32 -14.26
CA SER A 45 12.15 -8.98 -14.74
C SER A 45 10.93 -8.31 -15.36
N CYS A 46 10.19 -9.02 -16.21
CA CYS A 46 8.99 -8.50 -16.85
C CYS A 46 7.95 -8.09 -15.82
N PHE A 47 7.65 -8.96 -14.85
CA PHE A 47 6.70 -8.64 -13.79
C PHE A 47 7.14 -7.41 -12.98
N LYS A 48 8.42 -7.32 -12.60
CA LYS A 48 8.98 -6.15 -11.91
C LYS A 48 8.75 -4.88 -12.72
N ASP A 49 9.11 -4.88 -14.00
CA ASP A 49 9.11 -3.67 -14.81
C ASP A 49 7.69 -3.14 -15.05
N ILE A 50 6.70 -4.03 -15.22
CA ILE A 50 5.29 -3.63 -15.43
C ILE A 50 4.53 -3.31 -14.14
N SER A 51 5.00 -3.76 -12.98
CA SER A 51 4.30 -3.58 -11.69
C SER A 51 4.88 -2.46 -10.83
N ARG A 52 6.19 -2.19 -10.97
CA ARG A 52 6.92 -1.25 -10.10
C ARG A 52 6.28 0.13 -10.06
N GLU A 53 6.06 0.77 -11.20
CA GLU A 53 5.56 2.15 -11.24
C GLU A 53 4.16 2.26 -10.63
N ALA A 54 3.27 1.32 -10.97
CA ALA A 54 1.93 1.26 -10.38
C ALA A 54 1.97 1.03 -8.86
N ALA A 55 2.86 0.16 -8.37
CA ALA A 55 3.06 -0.03 -6.93
C ALA A 55 3.59 1.24 -6.26
N THR A 56 4.58 1.91 -6.87
CA THR A 56 5.12 3.18 -6.37
C THR A 56 4.04 4.26 -6.30
N LEU A 57 3.17 4.37 -7.30
CA LEU A 57 2.06 5.33 -7.29
C LEU A 57 1.04 5.01 -6.20
N LEU A 58 0.65 3.74 -6.07
CA LEU A 58 -0.33 3.30 -5.07
C LEU A 58 0.15 3.64 -3.66
N PHE A 59 1.40 3.29 -3.33
CA PHE A 59 1.97 3.53 -2.02
C PHE A 59 2.48 4.97 -1.80
N GLY A 60 2.75 5.70 -2.88
CA GLY A 60 3.22 7.09 -2.83
C GLY A 60 2.19 8.03 -2.20
N PHE A 61 0.91 7.85 -2.48
CA PHE A 61 -0.17 8.61 -1.81
C PHE A 61 -0.11 8.43 -0.29
N LEU A 62 0.00 7.19 0.16
CA LEU A 62 0.05 6.87 1.58
C LEU A 62 1.31 7.43 2.25
N GLN A 63 2.46 7.38 1.59
CA GLN A 63 3.70 7.97 2.10
C GLN A 63 3.58 9.47 2.35
N VAL A 64 3.04 10.21 1.37
CA VAL A 64 2.82 11.65 1.50
C VAL A 64 1.85 11.94 2.65
N LEU A 65 0.77 11.17 2.75
CA LEU A 65 -0.23 11.33 3.80
C LEU A 65 0.35 11.10 5.21
N VAL A 66 1.10 10.02 5.40
CA VAL A 66 1.82 9.70 6.64
C VAL A 66 2.83 10.81 7.00
N ALA A 67 3.58 11.33 6.01
CA ALA A 67 4.59 12.35 6.23
C ALA A 67 4.03 13.74 6.59
N VAL A 68 2.89 14.11 6.02
CA VAL A 68 2.26 15.43 6.26
C VAL A 68 1.54 15.47 7.61
N LYS A 69 1.00 14.33 8.08
CA LYS A 69 0.09 14.30 9.22
C LYS A 69 0.76 14.15 10.58
N SER A 70 2.03 13.73 10.61
CA SER A 70 2.87 13.82 11.82
C SER A 70 3.05 15.25 12.36
N LYS A 71 2.58 16.29 11.63
CA LYS A 71 2.71 17.70 12.02
C LYS A 71 1.42 18.43 12.40
N ASN A 72 0.23 17.91 12.08
CA ASN A 72 -1.02 18.72 12.10
C ASN A 72 -2.30 17.96 12.53
N ASN A 73 -2.18 16.81 13.23
CA ASN A 73 -3.23 16.10 14.00
C ASN A 73 -4.69 16.16 13.47
N SER A 74 -4.88 16.02 12.16
CA SER A 74 -6.18 16.27 11.50
C SER A 74 -6.65 15.11 10.63
N LEU A 75 -6.07 13.91 10.79
CA LEU A 75 -6.67 12.69 10.28
C LEU A 75 -7.44 12.04 11.41
N ASP A 76 -8.69 11.72 11.10
CA ASP A 76 -9.51 10.88 11.94
C ASP A 76 -8.83 9.51 12.09
N ILE A 77 -8.72 9.02 13.32
CA ILE A 77 -8.12 7.72 13.65
C ILE A 77 -8.74 6.58 12.85
N PHE A 78 -10.04 6.69 12.56
CA PHE A 78 -10.76 5.71 11.74
C PHE A 78 -10.16 5.60 10.34
N ARG A 79 -9.77 6.73 9.71
CA ARG A 79 -9.16 6.69 8.37
C ARG A 79 -7.79 6.03 8.36
N LEU A 80 -6.99 6.25 9.41
CA LEU A 80 -5.70 5.59 9.56
C LEU A 80 -5.88 4.08 9.73
N LEU A 81 -6.86 3.67 10.55
CA LEU A 81 -7.22 2.27 10.74
C LEU A 81 -7.74 1.62 9.47
N ASP A 82 -8.57 2.32 8.68
CA ASP A 82 -9.06 1.80 7.40
C ASP A 82 -7.92 1.60 6.40
N MET A 83 -6.98 2.56 6.34
CA MET A 83 -5.81 2.44 5.48
C MET A 83 -4.89 1.29 5.91
N TYR A 84 -4.69 1.13 7.21
CA TYR A 84 -3.93 0.01 7.76
C TYR A 84 -4.60 -1.32 7.41
N THR A 85 -5.91 -1.43 7.66
CA THR A 85 -6.73 -2.62 7.37
C THR A 85 -6.71 -2.98 5.89
N ALA A 86 -6.80 -1.99 5.00
CA ALA A 86 -6.77 -2.19 3.56
C ALA A 86 -5.46 -2.83 3.08
N ILE A 87 -4.34 -2.60 3.75
CA ILE A 87 -3.07 -3.25 3.43
C ILE A 87 -2.95 -4.60 4.15
N SER A 88 -3.21 -4.64 5.46
CA SER A 88 -2.98 -5.84 6.28
C SER A 88 -3.87 -7.03 5.89
N VAL A 89 -5.14 -6.78 5.57
CA VAL A 89 -6.07 -7.83 5.13
C VAL A 89 -5.63 -8.45 3.80
N ASN A 90 -5.07 -7.64 2.90
CA ASN A 90 -4.60 -8.08 1.58
C ASN A 90 -3.13 -8.53 1.59
N TRP A 91 -2.46 -8.53 2.75
CA TRP A 91 -1.04 -8.79 2.86
C TRP A 91 -0.60 -10.16 2.31
N PRO A 92 -1.30 -11.28 2.63
CA PRO A 92 -0.88 -12.60 2.12
C PRO A 92 -0.94 -12.69 0.59
N GLU A 93 -1.96 -12.10 -0.03
CA GLU A 93 -2.09 -12.04 -1.49
C GLU A 93 -0.98 -11.16 -2.08
N PHE A 94 -0.73 -10.01 -1.46
CA PHE A 94 0.33 -9.08 -1.88
C PHE A 94 1.73 -9.72 -1.79
N GLU A 95 2.03 -10.45 -0.72
CA GLU A 95 3.29 -11.20 -0.57
C GLU A 95 3.45 -12.30 -1.62
N SER A 96 2.37 -13.02 -1.93
CA SER A 96 2.38 -14.03 -2.98
C SER A 96 2.68 -13.41 -4.35
N ILE A 97 2.07 -12.27 -4.65
CA ILE A 97 2.23 -11.56 -5.92
C ILE A 97 3.65 -10.98 -6.06
N PHE A 98 4.18 -10.32 -5.03
CA PHE A 98 5.49 -9.66 -5.07
C PHE A 98 6.63 -10.52 -4.47
N GLY A 99 6.43 -11.85 -4.38
CA GLY A 99 7.36 -12.79 -3.76
C GLY A 99 8.69 -13.01 -4.50
N PHE A 100 8.92 -12.37 -5.64
CA PHE A 100 10.19 -12.44 -6.35
C PHE A 100 11.27 -11.58 -5.68
N LYS A 101 12.54 -12.02 -5.77
CA LYS A 101 13.68 -11.22 -5.29
C LYS A 101 13.75 -9.87 -6.01
N SER A 102 13.42 -9.85 -7.29
CA SER A 102 13.41 -8.66 -8.13
C SER A 102 12.38 -7.61 -7.67
N THR A 103 11.35 -8.01 -6.94
CA THR A 103 10.27 -7.15 -6.43
C THR A 103 10.31 -6.90 -4.92
N ALA A 104 11.31 -7.41 -4.21
CA ALA A 104 11.43 -7.27 -2.75
C ALA A 104 11.34 -5.83 -2.25
N ALA A 105 11.83 -4.86 -3.03
CA ALA A 105 11.73 -3.43 -2.68
C ALA A 105 10.28 -2.95 -2.50
N VAL A 106 9.34 -3.50 -3.27
CA VAL A 106 7.91 -3.16 -3.18
C VAL A 106 7.31 -3.70 -1.87
N LEU A 107 7.65 -4.94 -1.49
CA LEU A 107 7.26 -5.51 -0.20
C LEU A 107 7.80 -4.69 0.96
N SER A 108 9.10 -4.36 0.94
CA SER A 108 9.70 -3.52 1.97
C SER A 108 9.06 -2.14 2.06
N GLN A 109 8.69 -1.53 0.92
CA GLN A 109 8.00 -0.25 0.89
C GLN A 109 6.62 -0.34 1.56
N ALA A 110 5.83 -1.36 1.23
CA ALA A 110 4.50 -1.56 1.79
C ALA A 110 4.56 -1.90 3.29
N LEU A 111 5.52 -2.74 3.71
CA LEU A 111 5.72 -3.08 5.13
C LEU A 111 6.10 -1.84 5.95
N ASN A 112 7.04 -1.04 5.47
CA ASN A 112 7.45 0.20 6.14
C ASN A 112 6.28 1.19 6.30
N LEU A 113 5.37 1.23 5.32
CA LEU A 113 4.16 2.03 5.42
C LEU A 113 3.18 1.50 6.47
N LEU A 114 3.01 0.18 6.53
CA LEU A 114 2.16 -0.46 7.52
C LEU A 114 2.68 -0.21 8.95
N LEU A 115 3.99 -0.29 9.16
CA LEU A 115 4.64 0.04 10.43
C LEU A 115 4.41 1.50 10.81
N LYS A 116 4.68 2.44 9.90
CA LYS A 116 4.45 3.87 10.16
C LYS A 116 2.97 4.19 10.44
N LEU A 117 2.05 3.54 9.75
CA LEU A 117 0.62 3.67 10.04
C LEU A 117 0.30 3.18 11.45
N SER A 118 0.86 2.03 11.86
CA SER A 118 0.65 1.51 13.20
C SER A 118 1.19 2.45 14.28
N GLU A 119 2.37 3.04 14.06
CA GLU A 119 2.97 4.04 14.96
C GLU A 119 2.08 5.28 15.08
N LEU A 120 1.53 5.77 13.95
CA LEU A 120 0.60 6.91 13.96
C LEU A 120 -0.70 6.59 14.70
N VAL A 121 -1.29 5.42 14.49
CA VAL A 121 -2.51 5.00 15.20
C VAL A 121 -2.25 4.96 16.71
N ILE A 122 -1.15 4.33 17.13
CA ILE A 122 -0.76 4.25 18.55
C ILE A 122 -0.54 5.66 19.13
N TYR A 123 0.16 6.53 18.41
CA TYR A 123 0.38 7.91 18.84
C TYR A 123 -0.93 8.68 19.04
N VAL A 124 -1.88 8.57 18.11
CA VAL A 124 -3.19 9.23 18.23
C VAL A 124 -3.99 8.68 19.42
N PHE A 125 -3.89 7.38 19.71
CA PHE A 125 -4.51 6.80 20.91
C PHE A 125 -3.94 7.38 22.21
N PHE A 126 -2.60 7.48 22.33
CA PHE A 126 -1.97 8.08 23.50
C PHE A 126 -2.31 9.57 23.66
N ASP A 127 -2.35 10.32 22.56
CA ASP A 127 -2.76 11.73 22.56
C ASP A 127 -4.20 11.85 23.08
N PHE A 128 -5.11 11.00 22.61
CA PHE A 128 -6.50 10.95 23.08
C PHE A 128 -6.60 10.61 24.57
N GLU A 129 -5.86 9.61 25.06
CA GLU A 129 -5.82 9.25 26.48
C GLU A 129 -5.34 10.42 27.35
N SER A 130 -4.36 11.19 26.88
CA SER A 130 -3.82 12.35 27.62
C SER A 130 -4.77 13.55 27.70
N MET A 131 -5.82 13.58 26.88
CA MET A 131 -6.82 14.65 26.85
C MET A 131 -8.04 14.37 27.77
N VAL A 132 -8.11 13.18 28.36
CA VAL A 132 -9.16 12.75 29.31
C VAL A 132 -8.70 12.99 30.74
#